data_AF-A0A7N2LXF4-F1
#
_entry.id   AF-A0A7N2LXF4-F1
#
_cell.length_a   1.000
_cell.length_b   1.000
_cell.length_c   1.000
_cell.angle_alpha   90.00
_cell.angle_beta   90.00
_cell.angle_gamma   90.00
#
_symmetry.space_group_name_H-M   'P 1'
#
loop_
_entity.id
_entity.type
_entity.pdbx_description
1 polymer ?
#
loop_
_entity_poly.entity_id
_entity_poly.type
_entity_poly.pdbx_seq_one_letter_code
_entity_poly.pdbx_strand_id
1 'polypeptide(L)'
;MKLVSIEELKKKIIQLFISGVEISIDEISILKPIYDAIRKEEQYKIVWIPIVDQWNDDTHKKFEMLKSKMPWYVVQYLSPIAGIRFIKEEWHFKNKPIIVVMNPKGKVECPNAIHMIRVWGMRAFPFSSSIEEALSNGRDWMGSIVTGINPNLHNWIKEEKYIFFYGGKDKEWIQQFTTSANAFANDPVIKDTRVSIELLCVGKSNKGEDAKAILAP
;
A
#
# COMPACT_ATOMS: atom_id res chain seq x y z
N MET A 1 15.33 8.68 20.41
CA MET A 1 14.93 9.85 19.59
C MET A 1 15.01 11.10 20.43
N LYS A 2 15.49 12.22 19.86
CA LYS A 2 15.50 13.53 20.53
C LYS A 2 14.15 14.21 20.33
N LEU A 3 13.64 14.88 21.36
CA LEU A 3 12.49 15.77 21.25
C LEU A 3 12.80 16.95 20.33
N VAL A 4 11.90 17.25 19.41
CA VAL A 4 12.04 18.36 18.45
C VAL A 4 10.81 19.26 18.49
N SER A 5 11.00 20.53 18.13
CA SER A 5 9.90 21.48 18.00
C SER A 5 9.09 21.21 16.72
N ILE A 6 7.79 21.53 16.75
CA ILE A 6 6.93 21.51 15.57
C ILE A 6 7.41 22.46 14.47
N GLU A 7 8.22 23.47 14.81
CA GLU A 7 8.82 24.40 13.84
C GLU A 7 9.70 23.68 12.80
N GLU A 8 10.24 22.49 13.11
CA GLU A 8 10.99 21.65 12.15
C GLU A 8 10.12 21.20 10.95
N LEU A 9 8.80 21.16 11.14
CA LEU A 9 7.83 20.76 10.12
C LEU A 9 7.31 21.95 9.29
N LYS A 10 7.66 23.18 9.67
CA LYS A 10 7.12 24.39 9.05
C LYS A 10 7.63 24.57 7.62
N LYS A 11 6.72 24.91 6.72
CA LYS A 11 6.99 25.08 5.27
C LYS A 11 7.60 23.83 4.61
N LYS A 12 7.33 22.64 5.15
CA LYS A 12 7.75 21.34 4.59
C LYS A 12 6.57 20.61 3.95
N ILE A 13 6.86 19.69 3.05
CA ILE A 13 5.92 18.68 2.59
C ILE A 13 5.89 17.56 3.63
N ILE A 14 4.73 17.32 4.22
CA ILE A 14 4.55 16.39 5.33
C ILE A 14 3.80 15.15 4.86
N GLN A 15 4.36 13.97 5.12
CA GLN A 15 3.69 12.69 4.99
C GLN A 15 3.29 12.22 6.39
N LEU A 16 2.00 12.39 6.72
CA LEU A 16 1.42 11.92 7.99
C LEU A 16 1.09 10.44 7.87
N PHE A 17 1.91 9.61 8.46
CA PHE A 17 1.64 8.19 8.62
C PHE A 17 0.76 7.99 9.85
N ILE A 18 -0.48 7.56 9.66
CA ILE A 18 -1.47 7.43 10.74
C ILE A 18 -1.84 5.97 10.86
N SER A 19 -1.68 5.40 12.06
CA SER A 19 -2.01 4.00 12.32
C SER A 19 -2.34 3.75 13.79
N GLY A 20 -2.97 2.61 14.06
CA GLY A 20 -2.95 2.04 15.41
C GLY A 20 -1.58 1.47 15.77
N VAL A 21 -1.43 1.07 17.04
CA VAL A 21 -0.23 0.37 17.54
C VAL A 21 -0.27 -1.15 17.29
N GLU A 22 -1.36 -1.64 16.69
CA GLU A 22 -1.49 -3.05 16.24
C GLU A 22 -0.96 -3.25 14.80
N ILE A 23 -0.42 -2.21 14.19
CA ILE A 23 0.17 -2.27 12.85
C ILE A 23 1.37 -3.23 12.81
N SER A 24 1.49 -3.96 11.70
CA SER A 24 2.61 -4.89 11.50
C SER A 24 3.92 -4.19 11.12
N ILE A 25 5.05 -4.85 11.40
CA ILE A 25 6.38 -4.38 10.96
C ILE A 25 6.48 -4.34 9.43
N ASP A 26 5.78 -5.24 8.73
CA ASP A 26 5.72 -5.29 7.27
C ASP A 26 5.05 -4.02 6.72
N GLU A 27 3.94 -3.60 7.32
CA GLU A 27 3.25 -2.35 6.95
C GLU A 27 4.08 -1.09 7.25
N ILE A 28 4.91 -1.10 8.28
CA ILE A 28 5.86 0.00 8.53
C ILE A 28 6.99 -0.01 7.49
N SER A 29 7.44 -1.20 7.09
CA SER A 29 8.61 -1.36 6.23
C SER A 29 8.39 -0.84 4.80
N ILE A 30 7.14 -0.70 4.35
CA ILE A 30 6.83 -0.09 3.04
C ILE A 30 7.34 1.36 2.91
N LEU A 31 7.52 2.05 4.03
CA LEU A 31 7.99 3.44 4.08
C LEU A 31 9.52 3.57 4.09
N LYS A 32 10.27 2.50 4.35
CA LYS A 32 11.75 2.56 4.43
C LYS A 32 12.40 3.05 3.13
N PRO A 33 12.04 2.52 1.94
CA PRO A 33 12.63 3.01 0.69
C PRO A 33 12.35 4.50 0.45
N ILE A 34 11.16 4.97 0.83
CA ILE A 34 10.76 6.38 0.71
C ILE A 34 11.59 7.23 1.66
N TYR A 35 11.68 6.83 2.92
CA TYR A 35 12.52 7.51 3.91
C TYR A 35 13.97 7.59 3.46
N ASP A 36 14.57 6.49 3.00
CA ASP A 36 15.97 6.46 2.58
C ASP A 36 16.23 7.39 1.38
N ALA A 37 15.26 7.52 0.46
CA ALA A 37 15.33 8.43 -0.66
C ALA A 37 15.24 9.91 -0.24
N ILE A 38 14.42 10.25 0.77
CA ILE A 38 14.12 11.64 1.14
C ILE A 38 14.78 12.12 2.43
N ARG A 39 15.46 11.26 3.20
CA ARG A 39 16.03 11.63 4.51
C ARG A 39 17.07 12.75 4.48
N LYS A 40 17.68 13.00 3.31
CA LYS A 40 18.61 14.11 3.07
C LYS A 40 17.91 15.35 2.48
N GLU A 41 16.66 15.21 2.06
CA GLU A 41 15.86 16.26 1.45
C GLU A 41 15.12 17.03 2.53
N GLU A 42 15.65 18.20 2.90
CA GLU A 42 15.10 18.97 4.00
C GLU A 42 13.64 19.39 3.81
N GLN A 43 13.15 19.49 2.57
CA GLN A 43 11.77 19.87 2.29
C GLN A 43 10.73 18.77 2.59
N TYR A 44 11.13 17.51 2.80
CA TYR A 44 10.21 16.41 3.07
C TYR A 44 10.37 15.85 4.48
N LYS A 45 9.25 15.58 5.16
CA LYS A 45 9.27 14.95 6.48
C LYS A 45 8.18 13.89 6.57
N ILE A 46 8.51 12.74 7.16
CA ILE A 46 7.55 11.70 7.53
C ILE A 46 7.27 11.83 9.03
N VAL A 47 6.00 11.81 9.42
CA VAL A 47 5.57 11.93 10.81
C VAL A 47 4.59 10.81 11.11
N TRP A 48 4.90 9.95 12.09
CA TRP A 48 3.97 8.95 12.58
C TRP A 48 3.05 9.54 13.66
N ILE A 49 1.74 9.35 13.50
CA ILE A 49 0.69 9.68 14.45
C ILE A 49 0.05 8.37 14.94
N PRO A 50 0.32 7.92 16.18
CA PRO A 50 -0.34 6.75 16.74
C PRO A 50 -1.78 7.09 17.15
N ILE A 51 -2.76 6.32 16.68
CA ILE A 51 -4.16 6.40 17.09
C ILE A 51 -4.50 5.20 17.97
N VAL A 52 -4.73 5.44 19.26
CA VAL A 52 -5.06 4.41 20.24
C VAL A 52 -6.30 4.86 20.99
N ASP A 53 -7.34 4.03 21.01
CA ASP A 53 -8.60 4.36 21.70
C ASP A 53 -8.44 4.39 23.22
N GLN A 54 -7.68 3.44 23.77
CA GLN A 54 -7.37 3.35 25.20
C GLN A 54 -5.91 2.98 25.44
N TRP A 55 -5.22 3.82 26.20
CA TRP A 55 -3.84 3.57 26.59
C TRP A 55 -3.77 2.70 27.85
N ASN A 56 -2.88 1.71 27.83
CA ASN A 56 -2.54 0.84 28.94
C ASN A 56 -1.06 0.43 28.81
N ASP A 57 -0.55 -0.36 29.74
CA ASP A 57 0.86 -0.77 29.75
C ASP A 57 1.27 -1.53 28.47
N ASP A 58 0.37 -2.35 27.93
CA ASP A 58 0.65 -3.15 26.74
C ASP A 58 0.68 -2.29 25.47
N THR A 59 -0.25 -1.34 25.32
CA THR A 59 -0.23 -0.41 24.19
C THR A 59 0.96 0.55 24.26
N HIS A 60 1.40 0.94 25.45
CA HIS A 60 2.64 1.70 25.63
C HIS A 60 3.89 0.90 25.23
N LYS A 61 4.00 -0.35 25.66
CA LYS A 61 5.11 -1.24 25.26
C LYS A 61 5.16 -1.42 23.74
N LYS A 62 4.01 -1.64 23.10
CA LYS A 62 3.90 -1.72 21.63
C LYS A 62 4.30 -0.42 20.96
N PHE A 63 3.83 0.72 21.47
CA PHE A 63 4.21 2.03 20.94
C PHE A 63 5.73 2.25 20.95
N GLU A 64 6.40 2.01 22.08
CA GLU A 64 7.86 2.17 22.17
C GLU A 64 8.61 1.17 21.28
N MET A 65 8.12 -0.08 21.18
CA MET A 65 8.66 -1.06 20.24
C MET A 65 8.57 -0.57 18.80
N LEU A 66 7.39 -0.11 18.34
CA LEU A 66 7.18 0.36 16.97
C LEU A 66 8.00 1.62 16.68
N LYS A 67 7.99 2.59 17.60
CA LYS A 67 8.80 3.80 17.55
C LYS A 67 10.29 3.50 17.37
N SER A 68 10.81 2.44 18.01
CA SER A 68 12.21 2.03 17.82
C SER A 68 12.55 1.57 16.39
N LYS A 69 11.54 1.19 15.60
CA LYS A 69 11.68 0.73 14.21
C LYS A 69 11.51 1.84 13.18
N MET A 70 11.15 3.04 13.62
CA MET A 70 10.87 4.19 12.76
C MET A 70 12.04 5.18 12.85
N PRO A 71 12.75 5.46 11.75
CA PRO A 71 13.83 6.45 11.76
C PRO A 71 13.33 7.90 11.55
N TRP A 72 12.02 8.09 11.35
CA TRP A 72 11.37 9.37 11.13
C TRP A 72 10.72 9.94 12.41
N TYR A 73 10.03 11.09 12.29
CA TYR A 73 9.42 11.77 13.43
C TYR A 73 8.22 10.98 13.95
N VAL A 74 8.03 11.01 15.26
CA VAL A 74 6.90 10.37 15.94
C VAL A 74 6.27 11.41 16.85
N VAL A 75 4.96 11.59 16.74
CA VAL A 75 4.22 12.45 17.67
C VAL A 75 4.30 11.79 19.05
N GLN A 76 4.88 12.51 20.01
CA GLN A 76 4.93 12.04 21.38
C GLN A 76 3.55 12.08 22.00
N TYR A 77 3.26 11.05 22.79
CA TYR A 77 2.09 10.97 23.62
C TYR A 77 2.22 11.96 24.78
N LEU A 78 1.44 13.05 24.75
CA LEU A 78 1.32 13.99 25.87
C LEU A 78 -0.13 14.40 26.19
N SER A 79 -1.10 14.14 25.30
CA SER A 79 -2.52 14.46 25.50
C SER A 79 -3.39 13.73 24.45
N PRO A 80 -4.73 13.70 24.59
CA PRO A 80 -5.60 13.33 23.47
C PRO A 80 -5.21 14.18 22.26
N ILE A 81 -4.95 13.54 21.13
CA ILE A 81 -4.55 14.27 19.93
C ILE A 81 -5.74 15.14 19.52
N ALA A 82 -5.58 16.46 19.61
CA ALA A 82 -6.54 17.40 19.07
C ALA A 82 -6.69 17.11 17.57
N GLY A 83 -7.91 16.82 17.12
CA GLY A 83 -8.17 16.43 15.73
C GLY A 83 -8.29 14.93 15.45
N ILE A 84 -8.24 14.03 16.45
CA ILE A 84 -8.57 12.59 16.23
C ILE A 84 -9.92 12.43 15.54
N ARG A 85 -10.92 13.22 15.95
CA ARG A 85 -12.24 13.18 15.33
C ARG A 85 -12.17 13.49 13.83
N PHE A 86 -11.43 14.52 13.45
CA PHE A 86 -11.21 14.87 12.04
C PHE A 86 -10.51 13.75 11.28
N ILE A 87 -9.47 13.12 11.87
CA ILE A 87 -8.78 11.98 11.26
C ILE A 87 -9.74 10.80 11.02
N LYS A 88 -10.62 10.50 11.98
CA LYS A 88 -11.59 9.40 11.88
C LYS A 88 -12.73 9.71 10.90
N GLU A 89 -13.25 10.93 10.93
CA GLU A 89 -14.44 11.33 10.17
C GLU A 89 -14.09 11.78 8.75
N GLU A 90 -13.19 12.75 8.59
CA GLU A 90 -12.86 13.39 7.30
C GLU A 90 -11.84 12.59 6.48
N TRP A 91 -10.86 11.98 7.15
CA TRP A 91 -9.90 11.10 6.47
C TRP A 91 -10.30 9.62 6.52
N HIS A 92 -11.49 9.33 7.03
CA HIS A 92 -12.09 8.00 7.08
C HIS A 92 -11.18 6.93 7.70
N PHE A 93 -10.37 7.29 8.69
CA PHE A 93 -9.49 6.33 9.37
C PHE A 93 -10.31 5.29 10.14
N LYS A 94 -10.23 4.03 9.69
CA LYS A 94 -10.92 2.85 10.27
C LYS A 94 -9.94 1.78 10.70
N ASN A 95 -8.93 2.15 11.50
CA ASN A 95 -7.88 1.27 12.03
C ASN A 95 -6.92 0.64 11.00
N LYS A 96 -7.12 0.91 9.70
CA LYS A 96 -6.13 0.62 8.66
C LYS A 96 -5.18 1.80 8.51
N PRO A 97 -3.87 1.57 8.35
CA PRO A 97 -2.94 2.67 8.18
C PRO A 97 -3.28 3.51 6.95
N ILE A 98 -3.13 4.82 7.09
CA ILE A 98 -3.26 5.79 5.99
C ILE A 98 -2.04 6.71 5.97
N ILE A 99 -1.75 7.27 4.80
CA ILE A 99 -0.67 8.25 4.64
C ILE A 99 -1.24 9.52 4.02
N VAL A 100 -1.37 10.58 4.80
CA VAL A 100 -1.89 11.86 4.30
C VAL A 100 -0.72 12.74 3.88
N VAL A 101 -0.77 13.31 2.67
CA VAL A 101 0.28 14.17 2.13
C VAL A 101 -0.19 15.61 2.16
N MET A 102 0.56 16.47 2.84
CA MET A 102 0.29 17.90 2.97
C MET A 102 1.42 18.73 2.38
N ASN A 103 1.06 19.82 1.70
CA ASN A 103 2.02 20.76 1.15
C ASN A 103 2.55 21.75 2.22
N PRO A 104 3.53 22.61 1.90
CA PRO A 104 4.10 23.60 2.84
C PRO A 104 3.12 24.61 3.43
N LYS A 105 1.91 24.76 2.86
CA LYS A 105 0.83 25.63 3.36
C LYS A 105 -0.15 24.89 4.28
N GLY A 106 0.07 23.60 4.54
CA GLY A 106 -0.83 22.77 5.34
C GLY A 106 -2.07 22.27 4.59
N LYS A 107 -2.14 22.44 3.26
CA LYS A 107 -3.22 21.89 2.45
C LYS A 107 -2.93 20.42 2.12
N VAL A 108 -3.96 19.58 2.26
CA VAL A 108 -3.92 18.17 1.85
C VAL A 108 -3.89 18.08 0.31
N GLU A 109 -2.86 17.44 -0.24
CA GLU A 109 -2.71 17.17 -1.68
C GLU A 109 -3.03 15.70 -2.02
N CYS A 110 -2.91 14.81 -1.04
CA CYS A 110 -3.35 13.42 -1.17
C CYS A 110 -3.91 12.95 0.19
N PRO A 111 -5.22 12.67 0.31
CA PRO A 111 -5.83 12.27 1.57
C PRO A 111 -5.41 10.87 2.02
N ASN A 112 -4.98 10.00 1.10
CA ASN A 112 -4.40 8.71 1.43
C ASN A 112 -3.49 8.21 0.31
N ALA A 113 -2.17 8.24 0.50
CA ALA A 113 -1.16 7.79 -0.46
C ALA A 113 -0.72 6.33 -0.25
N ILE A 114 -1.29 5.61 0.73
CA ILE A 114 -0.77 4.29 1.10
C ILE A 114 -0.89 3.27 -0.03
N HIS A 115 -1.96 3.34 -0.82
CA HIS A 115 -2.13 2.48 -2.00
C HIS A 115 -1.11 2.86 -3.08
N MET A 116 -0.86 4.15 -3.31
CA MET A 116 0.15 4.60 -4.26
C MET A 116 1.53 4.03 -3.92
N ILE A 117 1.87 4.01 -2.64
CA ILE A 117 3.14 3.48 -2.13
C ILE A 117 3.20 1.96 -2.30
N ARG A 118 2.13 1.24 -1.98
CA ARG A 118 2.06 -0.22 -2.13
C ARG A 118 2.14 -0.64 -3.59
N VAL A 119 1.45 0.08 -4.47
CA VAL A 119 1.35 -0.27 -5.89
C VAL A 119 2.58 0.20 -6.65
N TRP A 120 2.99 1.46 -6.52
CA TRP A 120 4.02 2.07 -7.37
C TRP A 120 5.32 2.45 -6.64
N GLY A 121 5.34 2.37 -5.30
CA GLY A 121 6.50 2.74 -4.49
C GLY A 121 7.00 4.15 -4.82
N MET A 122 8.31 4.28 -5.07
CA MET A 122 8.95 5.57 -5.39
C MET A 122 8.49 6.19 -6.71
N ARG A 123 7.91 5.42 -7.63
CA ARG A 123 7.40 5.97 -8.91
C ARG A 123 6.22 6.92 -8.71
N ALA A 124 5.51 6.79 -7.58
CA ALA A 124 4.39 7.65 -7.22
C ALA A 124 4.79 8.91 -6.44
N PHE A 125 6.07 9.08 -6.09
CA PHE A 125 6.56 10.27 -5.39
C PHE A 125 6.45 11.52 -6.29
N PRO A 126 6.07 12.72 -5.77
CA PRO A 126 5.80 13.10 -4.37
C PRO A 126 4.38 12.82 -3.84
N PHE A 127 3.63 11.89 -4.43
CA PHE A 127 2.28 11.46 -4.02
C PHE A 127 1.24 12.57 -4.08
N SER A 128 0.53 12.66 -5.21
CA SER A 128 -0.56 13.60 -5.42
C SER A 128 -1.62 12.97 -6.33
N SER A 129 -2.85 13.48 -6.28
CA SER A 129 -3.93 12.97 -7.12
C SER A 129 -3.62 13.00 -8.61
N SER A 130 -2.89 14.01 -9.10
CA SER A 130 -2.50 14.06 -10.53
C SER A 130 -1.49 12.97 -10.91
N ILE A 131 -0.58 12.61 -10.00
CA ILE A 131 0.34 11.48 -10.20
C ILE A 131 -0.41 10.16 -10.15
N GLU A 132 -1.36 10.04 -9.23
CA GLU A 132 -2.23 8.87 -9.15
C GLU A 132 -2.99 8.65 -10.45
N GLU A 133 -3.65 9.68 -10.98
CA GLU A 133 -4.34 9.65 -12.27
C GLU A 133 -3.39 9.29 -13.43
N ALA A 134 -2.19 9.86 -13.47
CA ALA A 134 -1.21 9.56 -14.52
C ALA A 134 -0.72 8.11 -14.47
N LEU A 135 -0.48 7.56 -13.27
CA LEU A 135 0.01 6.19 -13.08
C LEU A 135 -1.08 5.14 -13.27
N SER A 136 -2.31 5.43 -12.84
CA SER A 136 -3.46 4.53 -12.99
C SER A 136 -3.94 4.43 -14.43
N ASN A 137 -3.86 5.51 -15.22
CA ASN A 137 -4.17 5.50 -16.64
C ASN A 137 -3.02 4.98 -17.53
N GLY A 138 -1.85 4.71 -16.95
CA GLY A 138 -0.70 4.18 -17.68
C GLY A 138 -0.83 2.68 -17.97
N ARG A 139 -0.28 2.22 -19.10
CA ARG A 139 -0.22 0.77 -19.43
C ARG A 139 0.57 -0.07 -18.41
N ASP A 140 1.42 0.59 -17.61
CA ASP A 140 2.24 -0.04 -16.57
C ASP A 140 1.62 0.03 -15.16
N TRP A 141 0.33 0.34 -15.03
CA TRP A 141 -0.33 0.49 -13.72
C TRP A 141 -0.18 -0.74 -12.82
N MET A 142 -0.01 -1.92 -13.43
CA MET A 142 0.20 -3.21 -12.75
C MET A 142 1.66 -3.63 -12.58
N GLY A 143 2.62 -2.98 -13.25
CA GLY A 143 3.98 -3.49 -13.44
C GLY A 143 4.71 -3.85 -12.14
N SER A 144 4.46 -3.12 -11.04
CA SER A 144 5.11 -3.34 -9.74
C SER A 144 4.38 -4.31 -8.80
N ILE A 145 3.07 -4.54 -8.98
CA ILE A 145 2.32 -5.61 -8.27
C ILE A 145 2.64 -6.97 -8.90
N VAL A 146 2.84 -6.98 -10.22
CA VAL A 146 2.82 -8.16 -11.09
C VAL A 146 4.11 -8.97 -11.07
N THR A 147 5.27 -8.33 -10.98
CA THR A 147 6.58 -9.02 -11.03
C THR A 147 6.80 -9.96 -9.84
N GLY A 148 6.07 -9.78 -8.73
CA GLY A 148 6.14 -10.64 -7.56
C GLY A 148 5.26 -11.90 -7.62
N ILE A 149 4.28 -11.96 -8.53
CA ILE A 149 3.26 -13.02 -8.56
C ILE A 149 3.59 -14.09 -9.61
N ASN A 150 3.98 -13.68 -10.81
CA ASN A 150 4.36 -14.61 -11.89
C ASN A 150 5.37 -13.96 -12.84
N PRO A 151 6.54 -14.59 -13.10
CA PRO A 151 7.56 -14.04 -13.99
C PRO A 151 7.07 -13.83 -15.44
N ASN A 152 6.07 -14.57 -15.90
CA ASN A 152 5.54 -14.49 -17.27
C ASN A 152 4.53 -13.35 -17.47
N LEU A 153 4.01 -12.78 -16.38
CA LEU A 153 2.90 -11.83 -16.44
C LEU A 153 3.28 -10.52 -17.15
N HIS A 154 4.55 -10.11 -17.09
CA HIS A 154 5.05 -8.98 -17.89
C HIS A 154 4.98 -9.26 -19.40
N ASN A 155 5.36 -10.48 -19.82
CA ASN A 155 5.28 -10.88 -21.23
C ASN A 155 3.83 -10.95 -21.70
N TRP A 156 2.92 -11.51 -20.88
CA TRP A 156 1.50 -11.59 -21.21
C TRP A 156 0.86 -10.21 -21.42
N ILE A 157 1.21 -9.22 -20.59
CA ILE A 157 0.75 -7.83 -20.76
C ILE A 157 1.30 -7.24 -22.07
N LYS A 158 2.59 -7.45 -22.36
CA LYS A 158 3.23 -6.94 -23.59
C LYS A 158 2.64 -7.57 -24.86
N GLU A 159 2.23 -8.83 -24.78
CA GLU A 159 1.56 -9.59 -25.83
C GLU A 159 0.05 -9.28 -25.92
N GLU A 160 -0.47 -8.34 -25.12
CA GLU A 160 -1.88 -7.95 -25.05
C GLU A 160 -2.82 -9.14 -24.80
N LYS A 161 -2.37 -10.12 -24.01
CA LYS A 161 -3.18 -11.27 -23.61
C LYS A 161 -4.22 -10.89 -22.57
N TYR A 162 -5.38 -11.55 -22.63
CA TYR A 162 -6.37 -11.50 -21.55
C TYR A 162 -5.90 -12.37 -20.40
N ILE A 163 -5.95 -11.86 -19.17
CA ILE A 163 -5.46 -12.57 -17.99
C ILE A 163 -6.60 -12.71 -16.99
N PHE A 164 -6.97 -13.95 -16.67
CA PHE A 164 -7.95 -14.25 -15.62
C PHE A 164 -7.23 -14.45 -14.30
N PHE A 165 -7.36 -13.48 -13.40
CA PHE A 165 -6.96 -13.61 -12.01
C PHE A 165 -8.07 -14.33 -11.24
N TYR A 166 -7.73 -15.44 -10.60
CA TYR A 166 -8.68 -16.25 -9.83
C TYR A 166 -8.02 -16.77 -8.56
N GLY A 167 -8.80 -17.13 -7.53
CA GLY A 167 -8.25 -17.59 -6.26
C GLY A 167 -9.35 -17.81 -5.23
N GLY A 168 -8.99 -18.32 -4.06
CA GLY A 168 -9.95 -18.65 -3.01
C GLY A 168 -9.41 -19.71 -2.05
N LYS A 169 -10.20 -20.04 -1.02
CA LYS A 169 -9.88 -21.16 -0.11
C LYS A 169 -10.52 -22.48 -0.52
N ASP A 170 -11.56 -22.40 -1.34
CA ASP A 170 -12.30 -23.55 -1.84
C ASP A 170 -11.54 -24.21 -3.00
N LYS A 171 -11.00 -25.41 -2.73
CA LYS A 171 -10.22 -26.18 -3.70
C LYS A 171 -11.08 -26.69 -4.85
N GLU A 172 -12.33 -27.06 -4.58
CA GLU A 172 -13.25 -27.55 -5.62
C GLU A 172 -13.63 -26.41 -6.56
N TRP A 173 -13.96 -25.24 -6.02
CA TRP A 173 -14.22 -24.05 -6.83
C TRP A 173 -13.01 -23.67 -7.69
N ILE A 174 -11.80 -23.68 -7.12
CA ILE A 174 -10.56 -23.40 -7.87
C ILE A 174 -10.39 -24.39 -9.02
N GLN A 175 -10.62 -25.68 -8.78
CA GLN A 175 -10.48 -26.72 -9.80
C GLN A 175 -11.55 -26.60 -10.90
N GLN A 176 -12.80 -26.36 -10.52
CA GLN A 176 -13.90 -26.15 -11.46
C GLN A 176 -13.67 -24.91 -12.33
N PHE A 177 -13.29 -23.78 -11.72
CA PHE A 177 -12.96 -22.55 -12.44
C PHE A 177 -11.80 -22.79 -13.42
N THR A 178 -10.71 -23.40 -12.95
CA THR A 178 -9.54 -23.70 -13.78
C THR A 178 -9.92 -24.56 -14.98
N THR A 179 -10.76 -25.58 -14.77
CA THR A 179 -11.22 -26.49 -15.84
C THR A 179 -12.06 -25.74 -16.87
N SER A 180 -13.07 -24.99 -16.42
CA SER A 180 -13.97 -24.24 -17.29
C SER A 180 -13.26 -23.13 -18.06
N ALA A 181 -12.37 -22.38 -17.39
CA ALA A 181 -11.62 -21.30 -18.01
C ALA A 181 -10.58 -21.84 -19.02
N ASN A 182 -9.95 -23.00 -18.75
CA ASN A 182 -9.09 -23.65 -19.73
C ASN A 182 -9.87 -24.19 -20.93
N ALA A 183 -11.07 -24.75 -20.72
CA ALA A 183 -11.94 -25.18 -21.81
C ALA A 183 -12.34 -23.98 -22.68
N PHE A 184 -12.72 -22.87 -22.07
CA PHE A 184 -13.05 -21.61 -22.75
C PHE A 184 -11.86 -21.04 -23.53
N ALA A 185 -10.68 -20.96 -22.91
CA ALA A 185 -9.46 -20.46 -23.57
C ALA A 185 -9.03 -21.35 -24.76
N ASN A 186 -9.39 -22.64 -24.73
CA ASN A 186 -9.08 -23.58 -25.80
C ASN A 186 -10.20 -23.78 -26.82
N ASP A 187 -11.35 -23.12 -26.63
CA ASP A 187 -12.48 -23.20 -27.52
C ASP A 187 -12.08 -22.75 -28.94
N PRO A 188 -12.45 -23.48 -30.00
CA PRO A 188 -12.09 -23.15 -31.37
C PRO A 188 -12.49 -21.72 -31.78
N VAL A 189 -13.67 -21.26 -31.34
CA VAL A 189 -14.16 -19.91 -31.67
C VAL A 189 -13.26 -18.85 -31.05
N ILE A 190 -12.79 -19.06 -29.81
CA ILE A 190 -11.87 -18.14 -29.14
C ILE A 190 -10.51 -18.16 -29.83
N LYS A 191 -9.97 -19.34 -30.16
CA LYS A 191 -8.68 -19.46 -30.86
C LYS A 191 -8.67 -18.79 -32.23
N ASP A 192 -9.79 -18.88 -32.96
CA ASP A 192 -9.93 -18.25 -34.27
C ASP A 192 -9.98 -16.71 -34.18
N THR A 193 -10.27 -16.14 -32.99
CA THR A 193 -10.37 -14.68 -32.80
C THR A 193 -9.05 -13.95 -32.46
N ARG A 194 -7.88 -14.60 -32.58
CA ARG A 194 -6.57 -14.06 -32.12
C ARG A 194 -6.55 -13.67 -30.63
N VAL A 195 -7.55 -14.07 -29.86
CA VAL A 195 -7.64 -13.83 -28.42
C VAL A 195 -6.79 -14.89 -27.72
N SER A 196 -5.81 -14.46 -26.93
CA SER A 196 -5.00 -15.33 -26.08
C SER A 196 -5.37 -15.10 -24.63
N ILE A 197 -5.77 -16.16 -23.92
CA ILE A 197 -6.21 -16.10 -22.53
C ILE A 197 -5.24 -16.89 -21.66
N GLU A 198 -4.74 -16.26 -20.60
CA GLU A 198 -3.85 -16.86 -19.60
C GLU A 198 -4.52 -16.84 -18.22
N LEU A 199 -4.27 -17.86 -17.42
CA LEU A 199 -4.87 -18.00 -16.09
C LEU A 199 -3.81 -17.79 -15.01
N LEU A 200 -4.13 -16.98 -14.00
CA LEU A 200 -3.26 -16.75 -12.84
C LEU A 200 -3.99 -17.01 -11.53
N CYS A 201 -3.61 -18.09 -10.84
CA CYS A 201 -4.12 -18.40 -9.51
C CYS A 201 -3.42 -17.52 -8.47
N VAL A 202 -4.16 -16.58 -7.88
CA VAL A 202 -3.72 -15.74 -6.77
C VAL A 202 -3.93 -16.50 -5.46
N GLY A 203 -2.92 -16.52 -4.58
CA GLY A 203 -3.02 -17.17 -3.27
C GLY A 203 -2.31 -18.52 -3.14
N LYS A 204 -1.72 -19.07 -4.22
CA LYS A 204 -0.81 -20.23 -4.13
C LYS A 204 0.62 -19.79 -4.45
N SER A 205 1.56 -19.99 -3.53
CA SER A 205 2.98 -19.83 -3.85
C SER A 205 3.47 -21.01 -4.71
N ASN A 206 4.58 -20.83 -5.43
CA ASN A 206 5.24 -21.89 -6.20
C ASN A 206 5.69 -23.11 -5.37
N LYS A 207 5.49 -23.09 -4.04
CA LYS A 207 5.82 -24.18 -3.11
C LYS A 207 4.58 -24.91 -2.56
N GLY A 208 3.37 -24.60 -3.02
CA GLY A 208 2.14 -25.24 -2.54
C GLY A 208 1.69 -24.77 -1.15
N GLU A 209 2.34 -23.75 -0.59
CA GLU A 209 1.89 -23.05 0.62
C GLU A 209 1.02 -21.84 0.24
N ASP A 210 0.04 -21.54 1.08
CA ASP A 210 -0.84 -20.37 0.96
C ASP A 210 0.01 -19.10 0.80
N ALA A 211 -0.06 -18.47 -0.36
CA ALA A 211 0.57 -17.17 -0.55
C ALA A 211 -0.15 -16.15 0.33
N LYS A 212 0.61 -15.42 1.15
CA LYS A 212 0.10 -14.22 1.85
C LYS A 212 -0.63 -13.34 0.83
N ALA A 213 -1.88 -13.04 1.09
CA ALA A 213 -2.75 -12.28 0.20
C ALA A 213 -2.08 -10.95 -0.21
N ILE A 214 -1.80 -10.78 -1.51
CA ILE A 214 -1.28 -9.52 -2.09
C ILE A 214 -2.43 -8.62 -2.58
N LEU A 215 -3.68 -8.99 -2.33
CA LEU A 215 -4.81 -8.11 -2.65
C LEU A 215 -5.09 -7.21 -1.44
N ALA A 216 -4.57 -5.99 -1.51
CA ALA A 216 -5.00 -4.92 -0.62
C ALA A 216 -6.49 -4.60 -0.91
N PRO A 217 -7.29 -4.31 0.13
CA PRO A 217 -8.68 -3.88 0.02
C PRO A 217 -8.80 -2.46 -0.57
#